data_AF-A0A645GIL3-F1
#
_entry.id   AF-A0A645GIL3-F1
#
_cell.length_a   1.000
_cell.length_b   1.000
_cell.length_c   1.000
_cell.angle_alpha   90.00
_cell.angle_beta   90.00
_cell.angle_gamma   90.00
#
_symmetry.space_group_name_H-M   'P 1'
#
loop_
_entity.id
_entity.type
_entity.pdbx_description
1 polymer ?
#
loop_
_entity_poly.entity_id
_entity_poly.type
_entity_poly.pdbx_seq_one_letter_code
_entity_poly.pdbx_strand_id
1 'polypeptide(L)' 'MLAGNYISEHDKKIADKLGYVMVGGNLSEPTSVTEQYLLNLERETFLSLTGERKTLERIQYMLQNGKPLRN' A
#
# COMPACT_ATOMS: atom_id res chain seq x y z
N MET A 1 -14.71 -13.31 -3.03
CA MET A 1 -15.74 -12.44 -3.64
C MET A 1 -15.29 -11.00 -3.49
N LEU A 2 -14.95 -10.32 -4.58
CA LEU A 2 -14.61 -8.89 -4.56
C LEU A 2 -15.89 -8.10 -4.30
N ALA A 3 -16.04 -7.55 -3.11
CA ALA A 3 -17.20 -6.76 -2.74
C ALA A 3 -17.26 -5.49 -3.61
N GLY A 4 -18.13 -5.49 -4.61
CA GLY A 4 -18.76 -4.29 -5.15
C GLY A 4 -18.03 -3.48 -6.22
N ASN A 5 -17.10 -4.01 -7.02
CA ASN A 5 -16.47 -3.26 -8.15
C ASN A 5 -15.87 -1.87 -7.81
N TYR A 6 -15.71 -1.53 -6.52
CA TYR A 6 -15.14 -0.24 -6.09
C TYR A 6 -13.63 -0.32 -5.82
N ILE A 7 -13.08 -1.53 -5.75
CA ILE A 7 -11.66 -1.77 -5.51
C ILE A 7 -11.01 -2.21 -6.83
N SER A 8 -10.16 -1.35 -7.36
CA SER A 8 -9.25 -1.68 -8.46
C SER A 8 -8.21 -2.70 -7.96
N GLU A 9 -7.65 -3.53 -8.86
CA GLU A 9 -6.60 -4.50 -8.49
C GLU A 9 -5.42 -3.85 -7.74
N HIS A 10 -5.16 -2.57 -8.03
CA HIS A 10 -4.15 -1.77 -7.34
C HIS A 10 -4.50 -1.49 -5.88
N ASP A 11 -5.75 -1.14 -5.58
CA ASP A 11 -6.22 -0.92 -4.20
C ASP A 11 -6.19 -2.23 -3.39
N LYS A 12 -6.48 -3.36 -4.03
CA LYS A 12 -6.29 -4.68 -3.40
C LYS A 12 -4.82 -4.93 -3.04
N LYS A 13 -3.88 -4.63 -3.95
CA LYS A 13 -2.44 -4.78 -3.68
C LYS A 13 -1.97 -3.86 -2.54
N ILE A 14 -2.47 -2.62 -2.50
CA ILE A 14 -2.16 -1.69 -1.41
C ILE A 14 -2.69 -2.25 -0.08
N ALA A 15 -3.94 -2.69 -0.04
CA ALA A 15 -4.56 -3.24 1.16
C ALA A 15 -3.83 -4.49 1.68
N ASP A 16 -3.40 -5.38 0.78
CA ASP A 16 -2.64 -6.59 1.12
C ASP A 16 -1.29 -6.24 1.76
N LYS A 17 -0.56 -5.29 1.16
CA LYS A 17 0.71 -4.79 1.71
C LYS A 17 0.53 -4.03 3.02
N LEU A 18 -0.55 -3.28 3.17
CA LEU A 18 -0.87 -2.56 4.40
C LEU A 18 -1.19 -3.54 5.53
N GLY A 19 -1.91 -4.63 5.23
CA GLY A 19 -2.10 -5.75 6.14
C GLY A 19 -0.78 -6.38 6.57
N TYR A 20 0.15 -6.61 5.62
CA TYR A 20 1.49 -7.13 5.90
C TYR A 20 2.27 -6.24 6.87
N VAL A 21 2.23 -4.92 6.70
CA VAL A 21 2.89 -3.98 7.62
C VAL A 21 2.25 -4.01 9.01
N MET A 22 0.92 -4.00 9.07
CA MET A 22 0.18 -4.00 10.34
C MET A 22 0.43 -5.26 11.19
N VAL A 23 0.67 -6.41 10.57
CA VAL A 23 1.01 -7.66 11.29
C VAL A 23 2.48 -7.75 11.68
N GLY A 24 3.31 -6.75 11.35
CA GLY A 24 4.75 -6.76 11.64
C GLY A 24 5.58 -7.52 10.60
N GLY A 25 5.02 -7.77 9.42
CA GLY A 25 5.68 -8.45 8.32
C GLY A 25 5.77 -9.96 8.50
N ASN A 26 6.87 -10.57 8.05
CA ASN A 26 7.06 -12.02 8.09
C ASN A 26 7.60 -12.49 9.44
N LEU A 27 6.77 -12.38 10.49
CA LEU A 27 7.07 -12.93 11.81
C LEU A 27 6.46 -14.34 11.91
N SER A 28 7.30 -15.34 12.21
CA SER A 28 6.85 -16.72 12.38
C SER A 28 6.18 -16.98 13.74
N GLU A 29 6.33 -16.04 14.67
CA GLU A 29 5.87 -16.14 16.06
C GLU A 29 5.60 -14.74 16.62
N PRO A 30 4.75 -14.60 17.65
CA PRO A 30 4.48 -13.30 18.28
C PRO A 30 5.74 -12.80 19.00
N THR A 31 6.52 -11.97 18.30
CA THR A 31 7.76 -11.39 18.81
C THR A 31 7.57 -9.91 19.13
N SER A 32 8.17 -9.44 20.23
CA SER A 32 8.27 -8.00 20.50
C SER A 32 9.25 -7.35 19.51
N VAL A 33 8.72 -6.53 18.61
CA VAL A 33 9.50 -5.75 17.65
C VAL A 33 9.76 -4.34 18.16
N THR A 34 10.86 -3.73 17.69
CA THR A 34 11.16 -2.33 17.98
C THR A 34 10.39 -1.39 17.07
N GLU A 35 10.18 -0.15 17.50
CA GLU A 35 9.52 0.87 16.67
C GLU A 35 10.27 1.07 15.34
N GLN A 36 11.61 1.06 15.38
CA GLN A 36 12.44 1.21 14.18
C GLN A 36 12.20 0.10 13.15
N TYR A 37 11.91 -1.12 13.59
CA TYR A 37 11.58 -2.23 12.70
C TYR A 37 10.28 -1.95 11.94
N LEU A 38 9.23 -1.51 12.64
CA LEU A 38 7.95 -1.14 12.01
C LEU A 38 8.11 0.05 11.05
N LEU A 39 8.87 1.07 11.44
CA LEU A 39 9.15 2.23 10.59
C LEU A 39 9.91 1.85 9.31
N ASN A 40 10.85 0.91 9.40
CA ASN A 40 11.56 0.41 8.22
C ASN A 40 10.63 -0.38 7.31
N LEU A 41 9.79 -1.25 7.89
CA LEU A 41 8.82 -2.06 7.17
C LEU A 41 7.78 -1.19 6.42
N GLU A 42 7.29 -0.13 7.07
CA GLU A 42 6.44 0.89 6.45
C GLU A 42 7.16 1.57 5.29
N ARG A 43 8.40 2.03 5.51
CA ARG A 43 9.18 2.75 4.50
C ARG A 43 9.43 1.89 3.26
N GLU A 44 9.83 0.64 3.42
CA GLU A 44 10.07 -0.28 2.31
C GLU A 44 8.78 -0.56 1.54
N THR A 45 7.69 -0.82 2.27
CA THR A 45 6.39 -1.07 1.67
C THR A 45 5.88 0.14 0.90
N PHE A 46 5.99 1.34 1.48
CA PHE A 46 5.61 2.59 0.88
C PHE A 46 6.42 2.88 -0.38
N LEU A 47 7.77 2.79 -0.31
CA LEU A 47 8.65 2.99 -1.46
C LEU A 47 8.30 2.04 -2.60
N SER A 48 8.07 0.76 -2.27
CA SER A 48 7.68 -0.24 -3.26
C SER A 48 6.34 0.08 -3.93
N LEU A 49 5.37 0.62 -3.18
CA LEU A 49 4.07 1.04 -3.74
C LEU A 49 4.21 2.30 -4.60
N THR A 50 5.01 3.28 -4.18
CA THR A 50 5.21 4.53 -4.96
C THR A 50 5.91 4.30 -6.30
N GLY A 51 6.69 3.22 -6.44
CA GLY A 51 7.30 2.83 -7.70
C GLY A 51 6.35 2.19 -8.72
N GLU A 52 5.11 1.86 -8.34
CA GLU A 52 4.15 1.25 -9.26
C GLU A 52 3.65 2.28 -10.27
N ARG A 53 3.67 1.93 -11.57
CA ARG A 53 3.21 2.81 -12.66
C ARG A 53 1.80 3.37 -12.40
N LYS A 54 0.88 2.53 -11.92
CA LYS A 54 -0.51 2.94 -11.59
C LYS A 54 -0.57 4.01 -10.50
N THR A 55 0.36 4.00 -9.54
CA THR A 55 0.44 5.03 -8.49
C THR A 55 0.92 6.34 -9.08
N LEU A 56 1.95 6.31 -9.92
CA LEU A 56 2.46 7.50 -10.62
C LEU A 56 1.40 8.11 -11.54
N GLU A 57 0.65 7.29 -12.28
CA GLU A 57 -0.47 7.73 -13.12
C GLU A 57 -1.58 8.40 -12.30
N ARG A 58 -1.93 7.84 -11.13
CA ARG A 58 -2.89 8.45 -10.21
C ARG A 58 -2.39 9.79 -9.66
N ILE A 59 -1.11 9.87 -9.27
CA ILE A 59 -0.49 11.10 -8.78
C ILE A 59 -0.45 12.17 -9.89
N GLN A 60 0.00 11.79 -11.08
CA GLN A 60 0.05 12.68 -12.24
C GLN A 60 -1.34 13.19 -12.61
N TYR A 61 -2.34 12.31 -12.64
CA TYR A 61 -3.72 12.70 -12.91
C TYR A 61 -4.28 13.62 -11.82
N MET A 62 -4.01 13.31 -10.55
CA MET A 62 -4.43 14.14 -9.41
C MET A 62 -3.83 15.56 -9.51
N LEU A 63 -2.54 15.66 -9.86
CA LEU A 63 -1.85 16.94 -10.06
C LEU A 63 -2.41 17.73 -11.26
N GLN A 64 -2.76 17.04 -12.36
CA GLN A 64 -3.27 17.70 -13.57
C GLN A 64 -4.75 18.09 -13.49
N ASN A 65 -5.60 17.22 -12.93
CA ASN A 65 -7.06 17.37 -12.99
C ASN A 65 -7.67 17.79 -11.64
N GLY A 66 -6.87 17.87 -10.57
CA GLY A 66 -7.33 18.22 -9.23
C GLY A 66 -8.33 17.22 -8.61
N LYS A 67 -8.58 16.09 -9.28
CA LYS A 67 -9.51 15.04 -8.85
C LYS A 67 -8.78 13.70 -8.80
N PRO A 68 -9.09 12.83 -7.83
CA PRO A 68 -8.49 11.49 -7.78
C PRO A 68 -8.91 10.67 -9.00
N LEU A 69 -7.95 10.01 -9.65
CA LEU A 69 -8.25 9.06 -10.72
C LEU A 69 -8.83 7.78 -10.13
N ARG A 70 -10.15 7.63 -10.25
CA ARG A 70 -10.86 6.38 -9.95
C ARG A 70 -10.99 5.57 -11.24
N ASN A 71 -10.36 4.39 -11.26
CA ASN A 71 -10.68 3.30 -12.17
C ASN A 71 -11.61 2.33 -11.45
#